data_AF-A0A383AT32-F1
#
_entry.id   AF-A0A383AT32-F1
#
_cell.length_a   1.000
_cell.length_b   1.000
_cell.length_c   1.000
_cell.angle_alpha   90.00
_cell.angle_beta   90.00
_cell.angle_gamma   90.00
#
_symmetry.space_group_name_H-M   'P 1'
#
loop_
_entity.id
_entity.type
_entity.pdbx_description
1 polymer ?
#
loop_
_entity_poly.entity_id
_entity_poly.type
_entity_poly.pdbx_seq_one_letter_code
_entity_poly.pdbx_strand_id
1 'polypeptide(L)'
;MSKEIAEGYQIAAVEQWARENVPSLTPPFTWTRLEGGHSNLTYRIDDNNNQPAVIRRPPQGQLLPKAHDMGREWAIISALQDTPVPVPAAYGFCENPDVTGAWFYIMGLVDGRPLYNSEETLAWVPEQRRTRLAHSFIDVLADLHSVDPDKVGLGNLGKRDSYVGRQLKTWYRSWTSSIQGAQFDDPRAHDLQNFFLDNLPDQGPIRIVHG
;
A
#
# COMPACT_ATOMS: atom_id res chain seq x y z
N MET A 1 -0.95 14.03 -30.75
CA MET A 1 -0.60 13.28 -29.53
C MET A 1 -0.52 14.28 -28.39
N SER A 2 -1.55 14.35 -27.56
CA SER A 2 -1.54 15.19 -26.37
C SER A 2 -0.39 14.74 -25.48
N LYS A 3 0.51 15.66 -25.15
CA LYS A 3 1.54 15.44 -24.12
C LYS A 3 0.78 15.05 -22.86
N GLU A 4 0.82 13.77 -22.47
CA GLU A 4 0.20 13.35 -21.21
C GLU A 4 0.93 14.09 -20.09
N ILE A 5 0.24 15.05 -19.48
CA ILE A 5 0.75 15.79 -18.34
C ILE A 5 0.65 14.81 -17.16
N ALA A 6 1.80 14.30 -16.70
CA ALA A 6 1.86 13.55 -15.46
C ALA A 6 1.47 14.50 -14.31
N GLU A 7 0.19 14.47 -13.93
CA GLU A 7 -0.40 15.38 -12.96
C GLU A 7 0.39 15.33 -11.66
N GLY A 8 0.76 16.52 -11.17
CA GLY A 8 1.52 16.65 -9.95
C GLY A 8 2.99 16.21 -10.00
N TYR A 9 3.49 15.82 -11.18
CA TYR A 9 4.91 15.55 -11.39
C TYR A 9 5.60 16.69 -12.17
N GLN A 10 6.74 17.17 -11.66
CA GLN A 10 7.67 17.98 -12.46
C GLN A 10 8.61 17.05 -13.24
N ILE A 11 8.18 16.60 -14.43
CA ILE A 11 8.82 15.52 -15.20
C ILE A 11 10.35 15.66 -15.29
N ALA A 12 10.86 16.82 -15.72
CA ALA A 12 12.31 17.02 -15.88
C ALA A 12 13.09 16.89 -14.56
N ALA A 13 12.53 17.39 -13.45
CA ALA A 13 13.16 17.28 -12.13
C ALA A 13 13.15 15.83 -11.61
N VAL A 14 12.04 15.12 -11.84
CA VAL A 14 11.92 13.70 -11.47
C VAL A 14 12.87 12.83 -12.29
N GLU A 15 12.99 13.08 -13.60
CA GLU A 15 13.91 12.35 -14.47
C GLU A 15 15.37 12.61 -14.11
N GLN A 16 15.72 13.85 -13.75
CA GLN A 16 17.06 14.17 -13.24
C GLN A 16 17.34 13.42 -11.94
N TRP A 17 16.40 13.46 -10.99
CA TRP A 17 16.51 12.73 -9.74
C TRP A 17 16.65 11.21 -9.99
N ALA A 18 15.86 10.64 -10.89
CA ALA A 18 15.90 9.22 -11.21
C ALA A 18 17.25 8.82 -11.84
N ARG A 19 17.83 9.66 -12.71
CA ARG A 19 19.16 9.43 -13.30
C ARG A 19 20.25 9.31 -12.23
N GLU A 20 20.13 10.03 -11.13
CA GLU A 20 21.12 10.07 -10.04
C GLU A 20 20.88 8.98 -8.98
N ASN A 21 19.62 8.57 -8.77
CA ASN A 21 19.22 7.77 -7.61
C ASN A 21 18.67 6.38 -7.97
N VAL A 22 18.32 6.14 -9.24
CA VAL A 22 17.72 4.88 -9.71
C VAL A 22 18.54 4.32 -10.87
N PRO A 23 19.69 3.68 -10.59
CA PRO A 23 20.61 3.22 -11.63
C PRO A 23 20.03 2.10 -12.52
N SER A 24 18.92 1.49 -12.10
CA SER A 24 18.20 0.46 -12.86
C SER A 24 17.29 1.02 -13.96
N LEU A 25 17.13 2.35 -14.08
CA LEU A 25 16.25 2.99 -15.05
C LEU A 25 16.98 4.10 -15.82
N THR A 26 16.63 4.27 -17.11
CA THR A 26 17.24 5.27 -17.99
C THR A 26 16.22 6.27 -18.53
N PRO A 27 16.11 7.49 -17.96
CA PRO A 27 15.25 8.54 -18.52
C PRO A 27 15.74 9.02 -19.91
N PRO A 28 14.86 9.59 -20.77
CA PRO A 28 13.52 10.08 -20.45
C PRO A 28 12.48 8.96 -20.32
N PHE A 29 11.40 9.24 -19.59
CA PHE A 29 10.31 8.30 -19.36
C PHE A 29 9.10 8.60 -20.26
N THR A 30 8.47 7.54 -20.75
CA THR A 30 7.08 7.62 -21.21
C THR A 30 6.17 7.38 -20.01
N TRP A 31 5.24 8.30 -19.76
CA TRP A 31 4.35 8.24 -18.60
C TRP A 31 2.97 7.78 -19.04
N THR A 32 2.35 6.90 -18.26
CA THR A 32 0.96 6.47 -18.45
C THR A 32 0.26 6.40 -17.11
N ARG A 33 -0.86 7.11 -16.95
CA ARG A 33 -1.62 7.11 -15.69
C ARG A 33 -2.21 5.72 -15.46
N LEU A 34 -2.05 5.18 -14.26
CA LEU A 34 -2.72 3.95 -13.85
C LEU A 34 -4.03 4.31 -13.16
N GLU A 35 -5.14 3.86 -13.73
CA GLU A 35 -6.49 4.07 -13.19
C GLU A 35 -6.83 2.99 -12.14
N GLY A 36 -7.72 3.32 -11.19
CA GLY A 36 -8.21 2.39 -10.16
C GLY A 36 -7.73 2.66 -8.72
N GLY A 37 -6.73 3.54 -8.53
CA GLY A 37 -6.30 4.00 -7.21
C GLY A 37 -6.78 5.42 -6.91
N HIS A 38 -7.77 5.60 -6.03
CA HIS A 38 -8.24 6.94 -5.64
C HIS A 38 -7.34 7.63 -4.61
N SER A 39 -6.45 6.89 -3.95
CA SER A 39 -5.64 7.45 -2.86
C SER A 39 -4.37 8.16 -3.35
N ASN A 40 -3.55 7.58 -4.23
CA ASN A 40 -2.29 8.18 -4.65
C ASN A 40 -2.23 8.34 -6.18
N LEU A 41 -1.57 9.39 -6.66
CA LEU A 41 -1.23 9.54 -8.07
C LEU A 41 -0.20 8.48 -8.45
N THR A 42 -0.65 7.51 -9.25
CA THR A 42 0.11 6.32 -9.63
C THR A 42 0.27 6.28 -11.14
N TYR A 43 1.51 6.21 -11.61
CA TYR A 43 1.85 6.20 -13.03
C TYR A 43 2.77 5.04 -13.34
N ARG A 44 2.55 4.40 -14.49
CA ARG A 44 3.57 3.59 -15.15
C ARG A 44 4.56 4.54 -15.82
N ILE A 45 5.84 4.26 -15.67
CA ILE A 45 6.91 4.92 -16.39
C ILE A 45 7.70 3.86 -17.17
N ASP A 46 7.81 4.04 -18.48
CA ASP A 46 8.66 3.21 -19.33
C ASP A 46 9.92 4.00 -19.67
N ASP A 47 11.08 3.43 -19.34
CA ASP A 47 12.37 4.06 -19.60
C ASP A 47 12.77 4.01 -21.09
N ASN A 48 13.88 4.65 -21.44
CA ASN A 48 14.36 4.73 -22.82
C ASN A 48 14.76 3.35 -23.41
N ASN A 49 14.87 2.32 -22.57
CA ASN A 49 15.11 0.93 -22.97
C ASN A 49 13.82 0.08 -22.94
N ASN A 50 12.66 0.69 -22.72
CA ASN A 50 11.35 0.05 -22.51
C ASN A 50 11.29 -0.83 -21.24
N GLN A 51 12.08 -0.53 -20.22
CA GLN A 51 11.96 -1.15 -18.90
C GLN A 51 10.83 -0.46 -18.12
N PRO A 52 9.77 -1.19 -17.71
CA PRO A 52 8.65 -0.60 -17.00
C PRO A 52 8.91 -0.48 -15.50
N ALA A 53 8.42 0.61 -14.92
CA ALA A 53 8.36 0.85 -13.49
C ALA A 53 7.06 1.58 -13.11
N VAL A 54 6.82 1.73 -11.81
CA VAL A 54 5.69 2.47 -11.26
C VAL A 54 6.21 3.57 -10.34
N ILE A 55 5.70 4.78 -10.51
CA ILE A 55 5.95 5.91 -9.62
C ILE A 55 4.68 6.33 -8.90
N ARG A 56 4.80 6.60 -7.60
CA ARG A 56 3.68 6.92 -6.71
C ARG A 56 3.97 8.15 -5.87
N ARG A 57 3.00 9.07 -5.81
CA ARG A 57 3.01 10.24 -4.92
C ARG A 57 1.61 10.55 -4.39
N PRO A 58 1.47 11.32 -3.29
CA PRO A 58 0.18 11.78 -2.79
C PRO A 58 -0.55 12.66 -3.82
N PRO A 59 -1.89 12.78 -3.74
CA PRO A 59 -2.64 13.71 -4.58
C PRO A 59 -2.27 15.16 -4.24
N GLN A 60 -2.55 16.08 -5.16
CA GLN A 60 -2.37 17.51 -4.89
C GLN A 60 -3.47 18.04 -3.95
N GLY A 61 -3.16 19.09 -3.19
CA GLY A 61 -4.12 19.77 -2.32
C GLY A 61 -3.97 19.45 -0.84
N GLN A 62 -4.98 19.81 -0.04
CA GLN A 62 -4.97 19.62 1.40
C GLN A 62 -5.30 18.16 1.74
N LEU A 63 -4.32 17.46 2.31
CA LEU A 63 -4.45 16.05 2.69
C LEU A 63 -4.85 15.93 4.17
N LEU A 64 -5.63 14.90 4.48
CA LEU A 64 -5.92 14.55 5.87
C LEU A 64 -4.64 14.09 6.58
N PRO A 65 -4.45 14.40 7.88
CA PRO A 65 -3.28 13.94 8.63
C PRO A 65 -3.12 12.42 8.57
N LYS A 66 -1.91 11.94 8.23
CA LYS A 66 -1.53 10.52 8.03
C LYS A 66 -2.16 9.80 6.84
N ALA A 67 -3.01 10.47 6.06
CA ALA A 67 -3.39 9.96 4.76
C ALA A 67 -2.18 10.09 3.80
N HIS A 68 -1.96 9.09 2.95
CA HIS A 68 -0.92 9.12 1.89
C HIS A 68 0.53 9.19 2.39
N ASP A 69 0.85 8.47 3.47
CA ASP A 69 2.21 8.38 4.00
C ASP A 69 3.12 7.54 3.07
N MET A 70 3.78 8.22 2.12
CA MET A 70 4.70 7.57 1.17
C MET A 70 5.90 6.95 1.87
N GLY A 71 6.36 7.52 2.98
CA GLY A 71 7.46 6.97 3.77
C GLY A 71 7.09 5.62 4.36
N ARG A 72 5.86 5.49 4.88
CA ARG A 72 5.34 4.20 5.37
C ARG A 72 5.23 3.15 4.25
N GLU A 73 4.68 3.52 3.09
CA GLU A 73 4.58 2.59 1.96
C GLU A 73 5.96 2.13 1.48
N TRP A 74 6.88 3.08 1.29
CA TRP A 74 8.26 2.78 0.91
C TRP A 74 8.98 1.90 1.94
N ALA A 75 8.86 2.22 3.23
CA ALA A 75 9.51 1.45 4.29
C ALA A 75 9.07 -0.02 4.27
N ILE A 76 7.78 -0.29 4.04
CA ILE A 76 7.27 -1.67 3.95
C ILE A 76 7.81 -2.37 2.70
N ILE A 77 7.70 -1.75 1.51
CA ILE A 77 8.12 -2.38 0.25
C ILE A 77 9.63 -2.66 0.26
N SER A 78 10.44 -1.66 0.64
CA SER A 78 11.90 -1.79 0.67
C SER A 78 12.38 -2.81 1.71
N ALA A 79 11.76 -2.85 2.90
CA ALA A 79 12.11 -3.81 3.95
C ALA A 79 11.75 -5.27 3.59
N LEU A 80 10.68 -5.47 2.81
CA LEU A 80 10.20 -6.81 2.45
C LEU A 80 10.88 -7.39 1.20
N GLN A 81 11.59 -6.58 0.41
CA GLN A 81 12.18 -7.00 -0.87
C GLN A 81 13.08 -8.24 -0.74
N ASP A 82 13.83 -8.35 0.35
CA ASP A 82 14.77 -9.46 0.58
C ASP A 82 14.16 -10.59 1.44
N THR A 83 12.83 -10.62 1.57
CA THR A 83 12.08 -11.65 2.29
C THR A 83 11.34 -12.57 1.32
N PRO A 84 10.77 -13.71 1.79
CA PRO A 84 9.89 -14.54 0.96
C PRO A 84 8.60 -13.84 0.51
N VAL A 85 8.23 -12.72 1.12
CA VAL A 85 7.00 -11.99 0.79
C VAL A 85 7.15 -11.33 -0.59
N PRO A 86 6.31 -11.68 -1.58
CA PRO A 86 6.39 -11.08 -2.90
C PRO A 86 5.95 -9.61 -2.83
N VAL A 87 6.91 -8.70 -3.02
CA VAL A 87 6.68 -7.27 -3.18
C VAL A 87 7.33 -6.76 -4.47
N PRO A 88 6.87 -5.64 -5.04
CA PRO A 88 7.58 -4.99 -6.14
C PRO A 88 9.01 -4.63 -5.74
N ALA A 89 9.93 -4.67 -6.71
CA ALA A 89 11.29 -4.20 -6.48
C ALA A 89 11.27 -2.72 -6.05
N ALA A 90 11.97 -2.38 -4.98
CA ALA A 90 12.15 -1.04 -4.46
C ALA A 90 13.28 -0.35 -5.23
N TYR A 91 12.95 0.60 -6.11
CA TYR A 91 13.95 1.26 -6.97
C TYR A 91 14.50 2.56 -6.37
N GLY A 92 13.67 3.37 -5.71
CA GLY A 92 14.16 4.53 -4.99
C GLY A 92 13.04 5.36 -4.34
N PHE A 93 13.41 6.16 -3.34
CA PHE A 93 12.51 7.06 -2.60
C PHE A 93 13.08 8.46 -2.53
N CYS A 94 12.26 9.44 -2.91
CA CYS A 94 12.59 10.85 -2.87
C CYS A 94 11.88 11.51 -1.68
N GLU A 95 12.66 11.92 -0.69
CA GLU A 95 12.21 12.70 0.48
C GLU A 95 12.37 14.21 0.26
N ASN A 96 12.82 14.63 -0.92
CA ASN A 96 12.97 16.05 -1.25
C ASN A 96 11.69 16.60 -1.90
N PRO A 97 10.87 17.38 -1.16
CA PRO A 97 9.66 17.96 -1.75
C PRO A 97 9.98 18.99 -2.84
N ASP A 98 11.20 19.52 -2.96
CA ASP A 98 11.55 20.49 -4.00
C ASP A 98 11.52 19.88 -5.42
N VAL A 99 11.60 18.55 -5.54
CA VAL A 99 11.54 17.86 -6.84
C VAL A 99 10.14 17.95 -7.45
N THR A 100 9.08 17.74 -6.66
CA THR A 100 7.71 17.67 -7.20
C THR A 100 6.59 18.11 -6.25
N GLY A 101 6.95 18.82 -5.18
CA GLY A 101 6.06 19.30 -4.13
C GLY A 101 5.59 18.23 -3.13
N ALA A 102 6.05 16.99 -3.25
CA ALA A 102 5.72 15.89 -2.31
C ALA A 102 6.78 14.80 -2.39
N TRP A 103 6.85 13.97 -1.34
CA TRP A 103 7.61 12.72 -1.39
C TRP A 103 7.00 11.76 -2.40
N PHE A 104 7.84 10.97 -3.04
CA PHE A 104 7.42 9.95 -4.00
C PHE A 104 8.42 8.79 -3.99
N TYR A 105 7.99 7.61 -4.44
CA TYR A 105 8.90 6.50 -4.69
C TYR A 105 8.67 5.89 -6.07
N ILE A 106 9.72 5.23 -6.57
CA ILE A 106 9.69 4.41 -7.77
C ILE A 106 9.87 2.95 -7.33
N MET A 107 9.06 2.06 -7.89
CA MET A 107 9.12 0.62 -7.69
C MET A 107 8.99 -0.13 -9.03
N GLY A 108 9.30 -1.42 -9.03
CA GLY A 108 9.08 -2.29 -10.18
C GLY A 108 7.60 -2.38 -10.56
N LEU A 109 7.33 -2.55 -11.85
CA LEU A 109 6.02 -2.98 -12.31
C LEU A 109 5.95 -4.51 -12.19
N VAL A 110 5.03 -5.02 -11.37
CA VAL A 110 4.72 -6.45 -11.32
C VAL A 110 3.74 -6.78 -12.43
N ASP A 111 4.18 -7.58 -13.40
CA ASP A 111 3.27 -8.12 -14.41
C ASP A 111 2.35 -9.16 -13.76
N GLY A 112 1.07 -8.82 -13.69
CA GLY A 112 0.08 -9.59 -12.97
C GLY A 112 -1.32 -9.09 -13.22
N ARG A 113 -2.30 -9.84 -12.72
CA ARG A 113 -3.72 -9.52 -12.87
C ARG A 113 -4.40 -9.44 -11.51
N PRO A 114 -4.74 -8.23 -11.03
CA PRO A 114 -5.67 -8.11 -9.92
C PRO A 114 -7.05 -8.63 -10.35
N LEU A 115 -7.70 -9.40 -9.47
CA LEU A 115 -9.04 -9.95 -9.71
C LEU A 115 -10.05 -9.10 -8.92
N TYR A 116 -10.77 -8.20 -9.60
CA TYR A 116 -11.63 -7.21 -8.94
C TYR A 116 -13.08 -7.66 -8.76
N ASN A 117 -13.55 -8.57 -9.60
CA ASN A 117 -14.94 -9.04 -9.58
C ASN A 117 -15.02 -10.56 -9.76
N SER A 118 -16.20 -11.11 -9.43
CA SER A 118 -16.44 -12.54 -9.46
C SER A 118 -16.38 -13.13 -10.87
N GLU A 119 -16.82 -12.40 -11.89
CA GLU A 119 -16.80 -12.84 -13.29
C GLU A 119 -15.36 -13.04 -13.78
N GLU A 120 -14.49 -12.04 -13.60
CA GLU A 120 -13.06 -12.14 -13.92
C GLU A 120 -12.38 -13.25 -13.14
N THR A 121 -12.71 -13.38 -11.85
CA THR A 121 -12.16 -14.44 -10.99
C THR A 121 -12.54 -15.82 -11.52
N LEU A 122 -13.79 -16.03 -11.92
CA LEU A 122 -14.26 -17.30 -12.49
C LEU A 122 -13.58 -17.63 -13.81
N ALA A 123 -13.34 -16.62 -14.66
CA ALA A 123 -12.67 -16.81 -15.95
C ALA A 123 -11.18 -17.16 -15.79
N TRP A 124 -10.47 -16.49 -14.88
CA TRP A 124 -9.02 -16.69 -14.69
C TRP A 124 -8.66 -17.84 -13.75
N VAL A 125 -9.58 -18.16 -12.83
CA VAL A 125 -9.41 -19.16 -11.78
C VAL A 125 -10.56 -20.19 -11.84
N PRO A 126 -10.60 -21.02 -12.91
CA PRO A 126 -11.52 -22.16 -12.96
C PRO A 126 -11.26 -23.08 -11.76
N GLU A 127 -12.26 -23.90 -11.42
CA GLU A 127 -12.28 -24.70 -10.19
C GLU A 127 -10.96 -25.44 -9.90
N GLN A 128 -10.38 -26.09 -10.92
CA GLN A 128 -9.10 -26.80 -10.84
C GLN A 128 -7.89 -25.96 -10.37
N ARG A 129 -7.95 -24.62 -10.48
CA ARG A 129 -6.89 -23.70 -10.04
C ARG A 129 -7.13 -23.11 -8.66
N ARG A 130 -8.34 -23.23 -8.10
CA ARG A 130 -8.73 -22.54 -6.87
C ARG A 130 -7.93 -22.99 -5.66
N THR A 131 -7.70 -24.29 -5.50
CA THR A 131 -6.89 -24.83 -4.39
C THR A 131 -5.47 -24.27 -4.41
N ARG A 132 -4.83 -24.22 -5.58
CA ARG A 132 -3.49 -23.66 -5.73
C ARG A 132 -3.47 -22.16 -5.39
N LEU A 133 -4.46 -21.40 -5.86
CA LEU A 133 -4.56 -19.97 -5.56
C LEU A 133 -4.77 -19.74 -4.06
N ALA A 134 -5.66 -20.50 -3.43
CA ALA A 134 -5.93 -20.40 -1.99
C ALA A 134 -4.70 -20.71 -1.15
N HIS A 135 -3.96 -21.77 -1.48
CA HIS A 135 -2.71 -22.07 -0.78
C HIS A 135 -1.66 -20.98 -1.02
N SER A 136 -1.49 -20.50 -2.26
CA SER A 136 -0.58 -19.39 -2.53
C SER A 136 -0.89 -18.13 -1.73
N PHE A 137 -2.18 -17.80 -1.53
CA PHE A 137 -2.59 -16.68 -0.68
C PHE A 137 -2.25 -16.92 0.80
N ILE A 138 -2.53 -18.13 1.31
CA ILE A 138 -2.24 -18.52 2.69
C ILE A 138 -0.74 -18.53 2.95
N ASP A 139 0.05 -19.08 2.02
CA ASP A 139 1.50 -19.17 2.10
C ASP A 139 2.12 -17.77 2.18
N VAL A 140 1.68 -16.83 1.32
CA VAL A 140 2.15 -15.43 1.36
C VAL A 140 1.79 -14.74 2.66
N LEU A 141 0.58 -14.96 3.21
CA LEU A 141 0.22 -14.41 4.52
C LEU A 141 1.04 -15.04 5.65
N ALA A 142 1.32 -16.35 5.58
CA ALA A 142 2.15 -17.05 6.55
C ALA A 142 3.59 -16.53 6.52
N ASP A 143 4.14 -16.31 5.31
CA ASP A 143 5.46 -15.70 5.12
C ASP A 143 5.50 -14.29 5.73
N LEU A 144 4.50 -13.44 5.42
CA LEU A 144 4.39 -12.10 5.98
C LEU A 144 4.31 -12.11 7.51
N HIS A 145 3.48 -12.99 8.07
CA HIS A 145 3.32 -13.14 9.52
C HIS A 145 4.50 -13.85 10.19
N SER A 146 5.47 -14.37 9.42
CA SER A 146 6.71 -14.96 9.93
C SER A 146 7.86 -13.94 9.95
N VAL A 147 7.74 -12.83 9.22
CA VAL A 147 8.71 -11.74 9.26
C VAL A 147 8.72 -11.09 10.64
N ASP A 148 9.90 -11.02 11.23
CA ASP A 148 10.16 -10.25 12.46
C ASP A 148 10.37 -8.77 12.08
N PRO A 149 9.45 -7.86 12.47
CA PRO A 149 9.54 -6.45 12.09
C PRO A 149 10.85 -5.79 12.54
N ASP A 150 11.44 -6.21 13.65
CA ASP A 150 12.67 -5.61 14.15
C ASP A 150 13.86 -5.97 13.25
N LYS A 151 13.89 -7.19 12.71
CA LYS A 151 14.97 -7.67 11.83
C LYS A 151 14.97 -7.03 10.46
N VAL A 152 13.81 -6.57 9.99
CA VAL A 152 13.66 -5.88 8.70
C VAL A 152 13.56 -4.36 8.84
N GLY A 153 13.87 -3.80 10.02
CA GLY A 153 13.90 -2.35 10.24
C GLY A 153 12.53 -1.67 10.40
N LEU A 154 11.45 -2.44 10.56
CA LEU A 154 10.07 -1.95 10.75
C LEU A 154 9.62 -1.88 12.21
N GLY A 155 10.53 -2.11 13.17
CA GLY A 155 10.23 -2.18 14.61
C GLY A 155 9.56 -0.94 15.21
N ASN A 156 9.75 0.23 14.60
CA ASN A 156 9.20 1.52 15.04
C ASN A 156 8.00 2.00 14.19
N LEU A 157 7.53 1.20 13.24
CA LEU A 157 6.49 1.60 12.28
C LEU A 157 5.08 1.67 12.92
N GLY A 158 4.90 1.13 14.12
CA GLY A 158 3.60 1.08 14.79
C GLY A 158 3.70 0.84 16.28
N LYS A 159 2.58 1.06 16.98
CA LYS A 159 2.49 0.78 18.41
C LYS A 159 2.45 -0.73 18.67
N ARG A 160 3.11 -1.17 19.74
CA ARG A 160 3.41 -2.58 20.03
C ARG A 160 2.45 -3.26 21.02
N ASP A 161 1.57 -2.50 21.66
CA ASP A 161 0.81 -2.89 22.85
C ASP A 161 -0.73 -2.92 22.64
N SER A 162 -1.42 -3.98 23.05
CA SER A 162 -2.89 -4.03 23.00
C SER A 162 -3.45 -3.79 21.58
N TYR A 163 -2.95 -4.50 20.57
CA TYR A 163 -3.39 -4.32 19.18
C TYR A 163 -4.92 -4.43 19.05
N VAL A 164 -5.50 -5.55 19.52
CA VAL A 164 -6.94 -5.80 19.44
C VAL A 164 -7.74 -4.72 20.19
N GLY A 165 -7.35 -4.38 21.42
CA GLY A 165 -8.02 -3.34 22.20
C GLY A 165 -8.01 -1.96 21.51
N ARG A 166 -6.88 -1.59 20.88
CA ARG A 166 -6.78 -0.34 20.11
C ARG A 166 -7.65 -0.37 18.85
N GLN A 167 -7.72 -1.49 18.15
CA GLN A 167 -8.58 -1.64 16.97
C GLN A 167 -10.05 -1.50 17.37
N LEU A 168 -10.50 -2.20 18.42
CA LEU A 168 -11.86 -2.08 18.95
C LEU A 168 -12.21 -0.63 19.33
N LYS A 169 -11.31 0.04 20.06
CA LYS A 169 -11.48 1.46 20.43
C LYS A 169 -11.58 2.37 19.20
N THR A 170 -10.79 2.10 18.17
CA THR A 170 -10.77 2.89 16.93
C THR A 170 -12.05 2.71 16.13
N TRP A 171 -12.46 1.46 15.92
CA TRP A 171 -13.70 1.13 15.20
C TRP A 171 -14.94 1.65 15.93
N TYR A 172 -15.01 1.49 17.25
CA TYR A 172 -16.12 2.01 18.03
C TYR A 172 -16.21 3.53 18.01
N ARG A 173 -15.06 4.23 18.09
CA ARG A 173 -15.02 5.68 17.92
C ARG A 173 -15.51 6.10 16.53
N SER A 174 -15.11 5.38 15.49
CA SER A 174 -15.55 5.64 14.11
C SER A 174 -17.06 5.46 13.98
N TRP A 175 -17.61 4.37 14.53
CA TRP A 175 -19.05 4.12 14.59
C TRP A 175 -19.78 5.28 15.27
N THR A 176 -19.42 5.56 16.54
CA THR A 176 -20.10 6.58 17.35
C THR A 176 -20.03 7.98 16.74
N SER A 177 -18.92 8.32 16.10
CA SER A 177 -18.76 9.60 15.39
C SER A 177 -19.61 9.69 14.12
N SER A 178 -19.99 8.55 13.53
CA SER A 178 -20.80 8.49 12.31
C SER A 178 -22.31 8.51 12.56
N ILE A 179 -22.78 8.16 13.77
CA ILE A 179 -24.21 8.02 14.10
C ILE A 179 -25.03 9.24 13.70
N GLN A 180 -24.58 10.43 14.10
CA GLN A 180 -25.32 11.67 13.82
C GLN A 180 -25.43 11.94 12.32
N GLY A 181 -24.34 11.74 11.57
CA GLY A 181 -24.31 11.97 10.12
C GLY A 181 -25.10 10.93 9.34
N ALA A 182 -25.05 9.67 9.77
CA ALA A 182 -25.78 8.56 9.16
C ALA A 182 -27.25 8.48 9.61
N GLN A 183 -27.64 9.19 10.67
CA GLN A 183 -28.93 9.07 11.35
C GLN A 183 -29.27 7.61 11.69
N PHE A 184 -28.25 6.82 12.02
CA PHE A 184 -28.36 5.40 12.23
C PHE A 184 -27.51 5.00 13.43
N ASP A 185 -28.15 4.39 14.42
CA ASP A 185 -27.48 3.77 15.55
C ASP A 185 -28.08 2.40 15.79
N ASP A 186 -27.23 1.38 15.74
CA ASP A 186 -27.61 -0.01 15.89
C ASP A 186 -27.09 -0.49 17.24
N PRO A 187 -27.98 -0.81 18.19
CA PRO A 187 -27.58 -1.27 19.52
C PRO A 187 -26.59 -2.45 19.49
N ARG A 188 -26.66 -3.29 18.45
CA ARG A 188 -25.76 -4.44 18.28
C ARG A 188 -24.29 -4.02 18.17
N ALA A 189 -24.00 -2.83 17.67
CA ALA A 189 -22.62 -2.32 17.60
C ALA A 189 -22.03 -2.09 19.00
N HIS A 190 -22.84 -1.65 19.96
CA HIS A 190 -22.44 -1.47 21.36
C HIS A 190 -22.31 -2.81 22.07
N ASP A 191 -23.27 -3.72 21.86
CA ASP A 191 -23.22 -5.08 22.42
C ASP A 191 -21.97 -5.83 21.94
N LEU A 192 -21.65 -5.74 20.65
CA LEU A 192 -20.43 -6.32 20.08
C LEU A 192 -19.16 -5.72 20.68
N GLN A 193 -19.13 -4.40 20.90
CA GLN A 193 -17.98 -3.77 21.55
C GLN A 193 -17.78 -4.31 22.96
N ASN A 194 -18.84 -4.36 23.77
CA ASN A 194 -18.78 -4.86 25.14
C ASN A 194 -18.31 -6.31 25.15
N PHE A 195 -18.93 -7.15 24.31
CA PHE A 195 -18.54 -8.55 24.17
C PHE A 195 -17.05 -8.71 23.84
N PHE A 196 -16.52 -7.95 22.88
CA PHE A 196 -15.10 -8.05 22.54
C PHE A 196 -14.16 -7.51 23.62
N LEU A 197 -14.58 -6.50 24.38
CA LEU A 197 -13.79 -6.00 25.52
C LEU A 197 -13.74 -7.01 26.67
N ASP A 198 -14.86 -7.69 26.95
CA ASP A 198 -14.95 -8.71 28.00
C ASP A 198 -14.24 -10.01 27.61
N ASN A 199 -14.01 -10.23 26.31
CA ASN A 199 -13.37 -11.43 25.75
C ASN A 199 -12.07 -11.09 25.00
N LEU A 200 -11.33 -10.08 25.47
CA LEU A 200 -10.06 -9.71 24.86
C LEU A 200 -9.06 -10.88 24.93
N PRO A 201 -8.50 -11.32 23.79
CA PRO A 201 -7.45 -12.31 23.81
C PRO A 201 -6.15 -11.70 24.35
N ASP A 202 -5.29 -12.56 24.90
CA ASP A 202 -3.93 -12.17 25.25
C ASP A 202 -3.18 -11.64 24.01
N GLN A 203 -2.34 -10.63 24.24
CA GLN A 203 -1.54 -10.04 23.17
C GLN A 203 -0.54 -11.08 22.65
N GLY A 204 -0.71 -11.48 21.39
CA GLY A 204 0.25 -12.30 20.66
C GLY A 204 1.53 -11.54 20.27
N PRO A 205 2.49 -12.23 19.64
CA PRO A 205 3.71 -11.61 19.15
C PRO A 205 3.42 -10.55 18.09
N ILE A 206 4.32 -9.58 17.97
CA ILE A 206 4.20 -8.48 17.02
C ILE A 206 4.65 -9.00 15.66
N ARG A 207 3.79 -8.80 14.66
CA ARG A 207 3.99 -9.21 13.27
C ARG A 207 3.55 -8.11 12.32
N ILE A 208 4.03 -8.19 11.09
CA ILE A 208 3.54 -7.34 10.01
C ILE A 208 2.14 -7.83 9.63
N VAL A 209 1.18 -6.93 9.51
CA VAL A 209 -0.17 -7.22 9.03
C VAL A 209 -0.43 -6.41 7.77
N HIS A 210 -0.98 -7.03 6.72
CA HIS A 210 -1.26 -6.35 5.46
C HIS A 210 -2.37 -5.30 5.60
N GLY A 211 -3.41 -5.58 6.40
CA GLY A 211 -4.57 -4.72 6.63
C GLY A 211 -5.21 -4.99 7.98
#